data_AF-A0A527ZJR2-F1
#
_entry.id   AF-A0A527ZJR2-F1
#
_cell.length_a   1.000
_cell.length_b   1.000
_cell.length_c   1.000
_cell.angle_alpha   90.00
_cell.angle_beta   90.00
_cell.angle_gamma   90.00
#
_symmetry.space_group_name_H-M   'P 1'
#
loop_
_entity.id
_entity.type
_entity.pdbx_description
1 polymer ?
#
loop_
_entity_poly.entity_id
_entity_poly.type
_entity_poly.pdbx_seq_one_letter_code
_entity_poly.pdbx_strand_id
1 'polypeptide(L)' 'MNAINTKVLPTKRKQVALFSSDPQFKREVATRLDALAIYDVRISETADFLNGPPA' A
#
# COMPACT_ATOMS: atom_id res chain seq x y z
N MET A 1 -9.98 14.70 15.54
CA MET A 1 -9.50 14.28 14.21
C MET A 1 -8.00 14.54 14.18
N ASN A 2 -7.15 13.51 14.25
CA ASN A 2 -5.69 13.68 14.29
C ASN A 2 -5.17 13.75 12.85
N ALA A 3 -4.95 14.96 12.34
CA ALA A 3 -4.34 15.14 11.03
C ALA A 3 -2.87 14.73 11.06
N ILE A 4 -2.39 14.07 9.99
CA ILE A 4 -1.00 13.65 9.83
C ILE A 4 -0.11 14.91 9.74
N ASN A 5 0.89 15.00 10.61
CA ASN A 5 1.85 16.10 10.61
C ASN A 5 2.84 15.93 9.44
N THR A 6 2.73 16.80 8.43
CA THR A 6 3.54 16.76 7.21
C THR A 6 5.02 17.09 7.42
N LYS A 7 5.40 17.61 8.60
CA LYS A 7 6.81 17.90 8.93
C LYS A 7 7.60 16.68 9.39
N VAL A 8 6.94 15.58 9.71
CA VAL A 8 7.58 14.33 10.12
C VAL A 8 7.57 13.38 8.94
N LEU A 9 8.71 13.25 8.25
CA LEU A 9 8.89 12.21 7.25
C LEU A 9 8.86 10.85 7.96
N PRO A 10 7.93 9.94 7.63
CA PRO A 10 7.88 8.62 8.24
C PRO A 10 9.19 7.89 7.95
N THR A 11 9.99 7.61 8.98
CA THR A 11 11.26 6.88 8.86
C THR A 11 11.06 5.40 8.53
N LYS A 12 9.85 4.85 8.77
CA LYS A 12 9.45 3.50 8.37
C LYS A 12 8.03 3.53 7.80
N ARG A 13 7.87 3.11 6.55
CA ARG A 13 6.56 2.90 5.92
C ARG A 13 6.06 1.50 6.23
N LYS A 14 4.77 1.36 6.55
CA LYS A 14 4.13 0.06 6.74
C LYS A 14 3.84 -0.55 5.37
N GLN A 15 4.37 -1.75 5.13
CA GLN A 15 4.11 -2.49 3.90
C GLN A 15 2.66 -2.98 3.87
N VAL A 16 2.01 -2.80 2.71
CA VAL A 16 0.64 -3.27 2.44
C VAL A 16 0.65 -4.03 1.12
N ALA A 17 0.36 -5.33 1.16
CA ALA A 17 0.14 -6.12 -0.05
C ALA A 17 -1.34 -5.99 -0.47
N LEU A 18 -1.58 -5.46 -1.67
CA LEU A 18 -2.92 -5.28 -2.23
C LEU A 18 -3.19 -6.32 -3.31
N PHE A 19 -4.23 -7.14 -3.08
CA PHE A 19 -4.69 -8.15 -4.02
C PHE A 19 -6.12 -7.82 -4.46
N SER A 20 -6.33 -7.65 -5.76
CA SER A 20 -7.66 -7.46 -6.35
C SER A 20 -7.63 -7.81 -7.83
N SER A 21 -8.73 -8.38 -8.32
CA SER A 21 -8.96 -8.64 -9.74
C SER A 21 -9.45 -7.39 -10.49
N ASP A 22 -9.84 -6.32 -9.79
CA ASP A 22 -10.31 -5.07 -10.38
C ASP A 22 -9.13 -4.07 -10.54
N PRO A 23 -8.76 -3.69 -11.78
CA PRO A 23 -7.67 -2.74 -12.03
C PRO A 23 -8.00 -1.31 -11.57
N GLN A 24 -9.27 -0.89 -11.60
CA GLN A 24 -9.68 0.42 -11.11
C GLN A 24 -9.53 0.49 -9.59
N PHE A 25 -10.00 -0.54 -8.89
CA PHE A 25 -9.84 -0.65 -7.43
C PHE A 25 -8.36 -0.63 -7.02
N LYS A 26 -7.49 -1.39 -7.73
CA LYS A 26 -6.03 -1.40 -7.48
C LYS A 26 -5.46 0.02 -7.51
N ARG A 27 -5.83 0.81 -8.53
CA ARG A 27 -5.37 2.19 -8.70
C ARG A 27 -5.88 3.12 -7.61
N GLU A 28 -7.16 3.07 -7.29
CA GLU A 28 -7.77 3.98 -6.31
C GLU A 28 -7.21 3.75 -4.90
N VAL A 29 -7.07 2.49 -4.49
CA VAL A 29 -6.55 2.14 -3.16
C VAL A 29 -5.08 2.49 -3.04
N ALA A 30 -4.26 2.15 -4.04
CA ALA A 30 -2.84 2.52 -4.05
C ALA A 30 -2.66 4.03 -3.94
N THR A 31 -3.41 4.80 -4.74
CA THR A 31 -3.34 6.28 -4.71
C THR A 31 -3.71 6.86 -3.34
N ARG A 32 -4.75 6.32 -2.69
CA ARG A 32 -5.18 6.78 -1.36
C ARG A 32 -4.16 6.45 -0.28
N LEU A 33 -3.55 5.26 -0.32
CA LEU A 33 -2.57 4.83 0.67
C LEU A 33 -1.21 5.53 0.48
N ASP A 34 -0.78 5.74 -0.77
CA ASP A 34 0.43 6.49 -1.09
C ASP A 34 0.34 7.95 -0.65
N ALA A 35 -0.84 8.57 -0.78
CA ALA A 35 -1.09 9.93 -0.31
C ALA A 35 -0.91 10.11 1.21
N LEU A 36 -1.02 9.03 1.98
CA LEU A 36 -0.79 9.06 3.43
C LEU A 36 0.69 9.04 3.80
N ALA A 37 1.59 8.79 2.83
CA ALA A 37 3.06 8.78 2.95
C ALA A 37 3.67 7.80 3.99
N ILE A 38 2.82 7.14 4.78
CA ILE A 38 3.17 6.15 5.81
C ILE A 38 3.06 4.71 5.31
N TYR A 39 2.53 4.50 4.11
CA TYR A 39 2.35 3.16 3.52
C TYR A 39 3.29 2.94 2.33
N ASP A 40 3.76 1.71 2.21
CA ASP A 40 4.46 1.18 1.04
C ASP A 40 3.55 0.12 0.41
N VAL A 41 2.80 0.51 -0.62
CA VAL A 41 1.80 -0.37 -1.24
C VAL A 41 2.45 -1.23 -2.30
N ARG A 42 2.37 -2.55 -2.14
CA ARG A 42 2.78 -3.53 -3.15
C ARG A 42 1.54 -4.11 -3.81
N ILE A 43 1.27 -3.66 -5.03
CA ILE A 43 0.29 -4.30 -5.90
C ILE A 43 0.90 -5.62 -6.35
N SER A 44 0.30 -6.73 -5.92
CA SER A 44 0.78 -8.07 -6.22
C SER A 44 -0.30 -8.81 -6.99
N GLU A 45 0.10 -9.68 -7.92
CA GLU A 45 -0.87 -10.46 -8.66
C GLU A 45 -1.35 -11.65 -7.82
N THR A 46 -2.49 -12.24 -8.18
CA THR A 46 -3.06 -13.37 -7.40
C THR A 46 -2.09 -14.54 -7.30
N ALA A 47 -1.22 -14.72 -8.30
CA ALA A 47 -0.16 -15.73 -8.27
C ALA A 47 0.84 -15.49 -7.13
N ASP A 48 1.18 -14.23 -6.85
CA ASP A 48 2.12 -13.86 -5.78
C ASP A 48 1.53 -14.09 -4.38
N PHE A 49 0.20 -13.96 -4.24
CA PHE A 49 -0.49 -14.31 -2.99
C PHE A 49 -0.30 -15.78 -2.63
N LEU A 50 -0.46 -16.68 -3.61
CA LEU A 50 -0.36 -18.12 -3.41
C LEU A 50 1.05 -18.56 -3.03
N ASN A 51 2.06 -17.84 -3.52
CA ASN A 51 3.47 -18.14 -3.25
C ASN A 51 3.96 -17.58 -1.89
N GLY A 52 3.15 -16.75 -1.23
CA GLY A 52 3.54 -16.09 0.01
C GLY A 52 4.62 -15.01 -0.20
N PRO A 53 5.01 -14.29 0.86
CA PRO A 53 6.06 -13.29 0.76
C PRO A 53 7.40 -13.94 0.33
N PRO A 54 8.17 -13.30 -0.58
CA PRO A 54 9.50 -13.79 -0.94
C PRO A 54 10.40 -13.83 0.30
N ALA A 55 11.17 -14.92 0.44
CA ALA A 55 12.07 -15.20 1.56
C ALA A 55 13.18 -14.15 1.70
#